data_AF-A0A2T0TN81-F1
#
_entry.id   AF-A0A2T0TN81-F1
#
_cell.length_a   1.000
_cell.length_b   1.000
_cell.length_c   1.000
_cell.angle_alpha   90.00
_cell.angle_beta   90.00
_cell.angle_gamma   90.00
#
_symmetry.space_group_name_H-M   'P 1'
#
loop_
_entity.id
_entity.type
_entity.pdbx_description
1 polymer ?
#
loop_
_entity_poly.entity_id
_entity_poly.type
_entity_poly.pdbx_seq_one_letter_code
_entity_poly.pdbx_strand_id
1 'polypeptide(L)'
;MNWLRGKYNRFMDWYVKYPIIKDLAFVVLVWLGSYRLPIFDFKVTDKANQLNIMSSIIGASISLAGFLIAALTIIVTYKLTTKDKKAIDTNLPTELVFVSRHYYRMIAVFRDAIIELLICTVFLYVVWASSDNITVTTANKAVVSGIMLVTLPIFRSLALLFKLLNLDKSTEDHRHLLEEEEY
;
A
#
# COMPACT_ATOMS: atom_id res chain seq x y z
N MET A 1 -4.81 -9.84 26.00
CA MET A 1 -4.67 -9.94 24.53
C MET A 1 -3.41 -9.22 23.99
N ASN A 2 -2.25 -9.36 24.66
CA ASN A 2 -1.03 -8.60 24.33
C ASN A 2 -0.01 -9.38 23.48
N TRP A 3 -0.15 -10.70 23.37
CA TRP A 3 0.83 -11.55 22.67
C TRP A 3 0.75 -11.44 21.13
N LEU A 4 -0.45 -11.20 20.57
CA LEU A 4 -0.62 -10.96 19.13
C LEU A 4 -0.05 -9.61 18.68
N ARG A 5 -0.01 -8.61 19.58
CA ARG A 5 0.51 -7.26 19.30
C ARG A 5 2.03 -7.28 19.03
N GLY A 6 2.79 -8.16 19.72
CA GLY A 6 4.25 -8.26 19.59
C GLY A 6 4.76 -9.05 18.37
N LYS A 7 4.02 -10.07 17.90
CA LYS A 7 4.36 -10.81 16.67
C LYS A 7 3.93 -10.07 15.41
N TYR A 8 2.76 -9.44 15.41
CA TYR A 8 2.23 -8.71 14.26
C TYR A 8 3.08 -7.47 13.92
N ASN A 9 3.59 -6.76 14.93
CA ASN A 9 4.49 -5.63 14.70
C ASN A 9 5.82 -6.07 14.07
N ARG A 10 6.35 -7.25 14.39
CA ARG A 10 7.58 -7.74 13.75
C ARG A 10 7.39 -8.09 12.28
N PHE A 11 6.27 -8.71 11.92
CA PHE A 11 5.99 -9.05 10.52
C PHE A 11 5.79 -7.78 9.67
N MET A 12 5.01 -6.83 10.15
CA MET A 12 4.78 -5.56 9.47
C MET A 12 6.07 -4.74 9.36
N ASP A 13 6.86 -4.65 10.43
CA ASP A 13 8.12 -3.91 10.45
C ASP A 13 9.16 -4.53 9.51
N TRP A 14 9.17 -5.86 9.43
CA TRP A 14 9.98 -6.56 8.44
C TRP A 14 9.50 -6.23 7.03
N TYR A 15 8.21 -6.38 6.72
CA TYR A 15 7.63 -6.12 5.39
C TYR A 15 7.88 -4.68 4.91
N VAL A 16 7.76 -3.70 5.82
CA VAL A 16 7.96 -2.26 5.53
C VAL A 16 9.40 -1.88 5.21
N LYS A 17 10.42 -2.64 5.64
CA LYS A 17 11.83 -2.23 5.48
C LYS A 17 12.30 -2.19 4.01
N TYR A 18 11.81 -3.09 3.17
CA TYR A 18 12.17 -3.18 1.75
C TYR A 18 10.96 -3.65 0.92
N PRO A 19 9.99 -2.77 0.64
CA PRO A 19 8.73 -3.21 0.06
C PRO A 19 8.88 -3.66 -1.39
N ILE A 20 9.58 -2.87 -2.21
CA ILE A 20 9.80 -3.14 -3.63
C ILE A 20 10.45 -4.52 -3.86
N ILE A 21 11.50 -4.84 -3.08
CA ILE A 21 12.22 -6.12 -3.20
C ILE A 21 11.28 -7.29 -2.88
N LYS A 22 10.37 -7.10 -1.94
CA LYS A 22 9.43 -8.15 -1.52
C LYS A 22 8.30 -8.33 -2.49
N ASP A 23 7.78 -7.24 -3.04
CA ASP A 23 6.72 -7.27 -4.02
C ASP A 23 7.25 -7.91 -5.32
N LEU A 24 8.50 -7.60 -5.71
CA LEU A 24 9.19 -8.27 -6.81
C LEU A 24 9.44 -9.76 -6.52
N ALA A 25 9.95 -10.10 -5.32
CA ALA A 25 10.18 -11.50 -4.93
C ALA A 25 8.87 -12.31 -4.92
N PHE A 26 7.76 -11.69 -4.50
CA PHE A 26 6.44 -12.30 -4.54
C PHE A 26 6.01 -12.60 -5.98
N VAL A 27 6.17 -11.66 -6.91
CA VAL A 27 5.85 -11.89 -8.33
C VAL A 27 6.70 -13.03 -8.91
N VAL A 28 8.01 -13.06 -8.61
CA VAL A 28 8.89 -14.16 -9.04
C VAL A 28 8.42 -15.50 -8.47
N LEU A 29 8.02 -15.53 -7.20
CA LEU A 29 7.49 -16.74 -6.55
C LEU A 29 6.20 -17.22 -7.22
N VAL A 30 5.29 -16.30 -7.58
CA VAL A 30 4.06 -16.66 -8.30
C VAL A 30 4.38 -17.27 -9.67
N TRP A 31 5.36 -16.73 -10.40
CA TRP A 31 5.81 -17.31 -11.67
C TRP A 31 6.45 -18.70 -11.50
N LEU A 32 7.27 -18.90 -10.47
CA LEU A 32 7.84 -20.21 -10.14
C LEU A 32 6.74 -21.21 -9.76
N GLY A 33 5.73 -20.77 -9.02
CA GLY A 33 4.56 -21.56 -8.65
C GLY A 33 3.72 -21.96 -9.86
N SER A 34 3.44 -21.03 -10.77
CA SER A 34 2.71 -21.30 -12.02
C SER A 34 3.41 -22.34 -12.89
N TYR A 35 4.75 -22.35 -12.92
CA TYR A 35 5.51 -23.39 -13.65
C TYR A 35 5.37 -24.79 -13.04
N ARG A 36 5.17 -24.90 -11.72
CA ARG A 36 5.10 -26.19 -11.01
C ARG A 36 3.69 -26.68 -10.72
N LEU A 37 2.70 -25.78 -10.68
CA LEU A 37 1.32 -26.06 -10.30
C LEU A 37 0.37 -25.75 -11.45
N PRO A 38 -0.26 -26.77 -12.08
CA PRO A 38 -1.18 -26.57 -13.21
C PRO A 38 -2.51 -25.90 -12.80
N ILE A 39 -2.68 -25.55 -11.53
CA ILE A 39 -3.88 -24.88 -10.99
C ILE A 39 -3.97 -23.43 -11.51
N PHE A 40 -2.84 -22.83 -11.89
CA PHE A 40 -2.77 -21.45 -12.39
C PHE A 40 -2.33 -21.41 -13.87
N ASP A 41 -3.15 -21.99 -14.75
CA ASP A 41 -2.96 -21.84 -16.19
C ASP A 41 -3.64 -20.55 -16.67
N PHE A 42 -2.87 -19.48 -16.77
CA PHE A 42 -3.33 -18.19 -17.27
C PHE A 42 -3.55 -18.29 -18.78
N LYS A 43 -4.80 -18.55 -19.20
CA LYS A 43 -5.16 -18.62 -20.61
C LYS A 43 -4.76 -17.35 -21.34
N VAL A 44 -3.98 -17.52 -22.39
CA VAL A 44 -3.52 -16.43 -23.25
C VAL A 44 -4.70 -15.99 -24.12
N THR A 45 -5.17 -14.77 -23.88
CA THR A 45 -6.14 -14.08 -24.74
C THR A 45 -5.45 -13.43 -25.95
N ASP A 46 -6.20 -12.89 -26.91
CA ASP A 46 -5.65 -12.17 -28.06
C ASP A 46 -4.81 -10.93 -27.68
N LYS A 47 -3.88 -10.57 -28.58
CA LYS A 47 -2.94 -9.46 -28.36
C LYS A 47 -3.66 -8.13 -28.09
N ALA A 48 -4.74 -7.84 -28.80
CA ALA A 48 -5.45 -6.56 -28.68
C ALA A 48 -6.05 -6.40 -27.28
N ASN A 49 -6.69 -7.45 -26.75
CA ASN A 49 -7.20 -7.46 -25.40
C ASN A 49 -6.09 -7.36 -24.34
N GLN A 50 -4.94 -8.01 -24.53
CA GLN A 50 -3.80 -7.86 -23.59
C GLN A 50 -3.30 -6.41 -23.53
N LEU A 51 -3.21 -5.73 -24.68
CA LEU A 51 -2.80 -4.32 -24.73
C LEU A 51 -3.85 -3.39 -24.09
N ASN A 52 -5.14 -3.69 -24.28
CA ASN A 52 -6.22 -2.96 -23.63
C ASN A 52 -6.15 -3.09 -22.10
N ILE A 53 -5.97 -4.31 -21.59
CA ILE A 53 -5.82 -4.56 -20.15
C ILE A 53 -4.58 -3.83 -19.61
N MET A 54 -3.46 -3.89 -20.33
CA MET A 54 -2.23 -3.18 -19.95
C MET A 54 -2.45 -1.67 -19.83
N SER A 55 -3.14 -1.07 -20.81
CA SER A 55 -3.53 0.35 -20.78
C SER A 55 -4.44 0.66 -19.57
N SER A 56 -5.40 -0.21 -19.27
CA SER A 56 -6.23 -0.07 -18.06
C SER A 56 -5.43 -0.15 -16.76
N ILE A 57 -4.44 -1.04 -16.68
CA ILE A 57 -3.55 -1.15 -15.50
C ILE A 57 -2.70 0.11 -15.35
N ILE A 58 -2.16 0.66 -16.44
CA ILE A 58 -1.42 1.93 -16.43
C ILE A 58 -2.32 3.06 -15.90
N GLY A 59 -3.54 3.19 -16.44
CA GLY A 59 -4.49 4.20 -15.99
C GLY A 59 -4.87 4.05 -14.52
N ALA A 60 -5.15 2.82 -14.08
CA ALA A 60 -5.43 2.52 -12.67
C ALA A 60 -4.25 2.87 -11.76
N SER A 61 -3.02 2.54 -12.16
CA SER A 61 -1.80 2.83 -11.40
C SER A 61 -1.60 4.33 -11.18
N ILE A 62 -1.81 5.14 -12.22
CA ILE A 62 -1.73 6.60 -12.13
C ILE A 62 -2.80 7.15 -11.20
N SER A 63 -4.04 6.68 -11.34
CA SER A 63 -5.17 7.09 -10.49
C SER A 63 -4.91 6.76 -9.00
N LEU A 64 -4.41 5.56 -8.73
CA LEU A 64 -4.06 5.11 -7.38
C LEU A 64 -2.88 5.90 -6.79
N ALA A 65 -1.86 6.20 -7.58
CA ALA A 65 -0.76 7.06 -7.14
C ALA A 65 -1.29 8.45 -6.75
N GLY A 66 -2.19 9.04 -7.55
CA GLY A 66 -2.88 10.29 -7.22
C GLY A 66 -3.68 10.22 -5.92
N PHE A 67 -4.43 9.14 -5.72
CA PHE A 67 -5.16 8.89 -4.48
C PHE A 67 -4.23 8.81 -3.26
N LEU A 68 -3.11 8.08 -3.35
CA LEU A 68 -2.14 7.98 -2.26
C LEU A 68 -1.46 9.32 -1.96
N ILE A 69 -1.19 10.16 -2.96
CA ILE A 69 -0.67 11.52 -2.78
C ILE A 69 -1.69 12.40 -2.05
N ALA A 70 -2.97 12.33 -2.43
CA ALA A 70 -4.03 13.07 -1.76
C ALA A 70 -4.18 12.63 -0.29
N ALA A 71 -4.19 11.32 -0.03
CA ALA A 71 -4.24 10.76 1.32
C ALA A 71 -3.03 11.23 2.17
N LEU A 72 -1.82 11.18 1.61
CA LEU A 72 -0.61 11.67 2.27
C LEU A 72 -0.70 13.17 2.57
N THR A 73 -1.26 13.96 1.66
CA THR A 73 -1.47 15.40 1.86
C THR A 73 -2.42 15.66 3.02
N ILE A 74 -3.55 14.94 3.10
CA ILE A 74 -4.50 15.04 4.22
C ILE A 74 -3.80 14.71 5.55
N ILE A 75 -3.02 13.62 5.59
CA ILE A 75 -2.26 13.19 6.76
C ILE A 75 -1.26 14.27 7.21
N VAL A 76 -0.54 14.89 6.27
CA VAL A 76 0.44 15.95 6.57
C VAL A 76 -0.25 17.23 7.06
N THR A 77 -1.32 17.66 6.40
CA THR A 77 -2.08 18.86 6.79
C THR A 77 -2.67 18.70 8.19
N TYR A 78 -3.26 17.54 8.50
CA TYR A 78 -3.78 17.25 9.84
C TYR A 78 -2.70 17.39 10.93
N LYS A 79 -1.47 16.91 10.65
CA LYS A 79 -0.34 17.07 11.57
C LYS A 79 0.07 18.53 11.76
N LEU A 80 -0.02 19.37 10.74
CA LEU A 80 0.32 20.80 10.86
C LEU A 80 -0.71 21.51 11.74
N THR A 81 -2.00 21.26 11.51
CA THR A 81 -3.10 21.86 12.30
C THR A 81 -3.05 21.49 13.79
N THR A 82 -2.55 20.31 14.13
CA THR A 82 -2.39 19.86 15.54
C THR A 82 -1.18 20.48 16.22
N LYS A 83 -0.11 20.81 15.49
CA LYS A 83 1.07 21.47 16.09
C LYS A 83 0.75 22.87 16.63
N ASP A 84 -0.17 23.58 15.99
CA ASP A 84 -0.53 24.95 16.37
C ASP A 84 -1.49 25.01 17.58
N LYS A 85 -2.11 23.87 17.95
CA LYS A 85 -3.02 23.76 19.10
C LYS A 85 -2.33 23.44 20.43
N LYS A 86 -1.01 23.27 20.44
CA LYS A 86 -0.18 22.88 21.60
C LYS A 86 -0.18 23.82 22.81
N ALA A 87 -1.02 24.86 22.84
CA ALA A 87 -1.04 25.83 23.93
C ALA A 87 -2.24 25.71 24.88
N ILE A 88 -3.28 24.92 24.57
CA ILE A 88 -4.56 25.05 25.33
C ILE A 88 -5.10 23.76 25.96
N ASP A 89 -4.90 22.55 25.41
CA ASP A 89 -5.39 21.31 26.08
C ASP A 89 -4.61 20.05 25.66
N THR A 90 -3.73 19.56 26.54
CA THR A 90 -2.76 18.47 26.28
C THR A 90 -3.37 17.05 26.26
N ASN A 91 -4.70 16.90 26.22
CA ASN A 91 -5.37 15.63 26.51
C ASN A 91 -6.03 14.93 25.29
N LEU A 92 -5.80 15.38 24.05
CA LEU A 92 -6.29 14.66 22.87
C LEU A 92 -5.33 13.52 22.41
N PRO A 93 -5.77 12.25 22.39
CA PRO A 93 -4.95 11.10 22.03
C PRO A 93 -4.58 11.01 20.56
N THR A 94 -5.34 11.70 19.68
CA THR A 94 -4.95 11.84 18.27
C THR A 94 -3.59 12.54 18.17
N GLU A 95 -3.30 13.53 19.03
CA GLU A 95 -1.98 14.18 19.05
C GLU A 95 -0.86 13.20 19.44
N LEU A 96 -1.12 12.19 20.28
CA LEU A 96 -0.13 11.20 20.69
C LEU A 96 0.32 10.32 19.51
N VAL A 97 -0.59 9.97 18.60
CA VAL A 97 -0.28 9.21 17.37
C VAL A 97 0.60 10.04 16.43
N PHE A 98 0.35 11.35 16.31
CA PHE A 98 1.07 12.27 15.43
C PHE A 98 2.39 12.82 16.01
N VAL A 99 2.56 12.77 17.34
CA VAL A 99 3.83 13.03 18.05
C VAL A 99 4.73 11.78 18.07
N SER A 100 4.17 10.59 17.90
CA SER A 100 4.91 9.33 17.94
C SER A 100 5.77 9.04 16.70
N ARG A 101 6.74 8.13 16.87
CA ARG A 101 7.58 7.54 15.83
C ARG A 101 6.78 6.84 14.71
N HIS A 102 5.49 6.55 14.93
CA HIS A 102 4.63 5.86 13.96
C HIS A 102 4.22 6.74 12.77
N TYR A 103 4.12 8.05 12.96
CA TYR A 103 3.78 8.98 11.88
C TYR A 103 4.81 8.98 10.74
N TYR A 104 6.10 9.09 11.08
CA TYR A 104 7.16 9.09 10.07
C TYR A 104 7.24 7.77 9.32
N ARG A 105 6.95 6.65 10.01
CA ARG A 105 6.85 5.34 9.37
C ARG A 105 5.67 5.28 8.40
N MET A 106 4.51 5.84 8.75
CA MET A 106 3.36 5.92 7.84
C MET A 106 3.68 6.72 6.58
N ILE A 107 4.25 7.93 6.71
CA ILE A 107 4.70 8.71 5.56
C ILE A 107 5.64 7.90 4.68
N ALA A 108 6.62 7.22 5.28
CA ALA A 108 7.58 6.41 4.52
C ALA A 108 6.88 5.33 3.70
N VAL A 109 5.91 4.59 4.27
CA VAL A 109 5.16 3.56 3.54
C VAL A 109 4.35 4.13 2.38
N PHE A 110 3.65 5.25 2.58
CA PHE A 110 2.89 5.91 1.50
C PHE A 110 3.82 6.43 0.41
N ARG A 111 4.92 7.09 0.78
CA ARG A 111 5.94 7.57 -0.17
C ARG A 111 6.51 6.43 -0.99
N ASP A 112 6.89 5.32 -0.35
CA ASP A 112 7.46 4.17 -1.03
C ASP A 112 6.45 3.52 -1.97
N ALA A 113 5.17 3.42 -1.57
CA ALA A 113 4.10 2.91 -2.43
C ALA A 113 3.85 3.81 -3.66
N ILE A 114 3.91 5.14 -3.50
CA ILE A 114 3.79 6.09 -4.62
C ILE A 114 4.96 5.91 -5.60
N ILE A 115 6.20 5.87 -5.09
CA ILE A 115 7.39 5.67 -5.92
C ILE A 115 7.31 4.34 -6.68
N GLU A 116 6.87 3.28 -6.01
CA GLU A 116 6.70 1.96 -6.61
C GLU A 116 5.64 1.94 -7.72
N LEU A 117 4.47 2.55 -7.47
CA LEU A 117 3.43 2.67 -8.50
C LEU A 117 3.91 3.50 -9.70
N LEU A 118 4.68 4.56 -9.49
CA LEU A 118 5.25 5.36 -10.57
C LEU A 118 6.28 4.57 -11.39
N ILE A 119 7.20 3.86 -10.74
CA ILE A 119 8.18 2.99 -11.42
C ILE A 119 7.46 1.89 -12.20
N CYS A 120 6.45 1.26 -11.60
CA CYS A 120 5.63 0.24 -12.26
C CYS A 120 4.88 0.80 -13.47
N THR A 121 4.31 1.99 -13.35
CA THR A 121 3.63 2.69 -14.46
C THR A 121 4.59 2.96 -15.61
N VAL A 122 5.78 3.52 -15.33
CA VAL A 122 6.79 3.81 -16.35
C VAL A 122 7.25 2.51 -17.03
N PHE A 123 7.49 1.46 -16.26
CA PHE A 123 7.87 0.14 -16.80
C PHE A 123 6.77 -0.43 -17.72
N LEU A 124 5.51 -0.43 -17.28
CA LEU A 124 4.39 -0.89 -18.09
C LEU A 124 4.21 -0.04 -19.36
N TYR A 125 4.45 1.26 -19.28
CA TYR A 125 4.39 2.15 -20.45
C TYR A 125 5.48 1.82 -21.48
N VAL A 126 6.70 1.50 -21.04
CA VAL A 126 7.80 1.06 -21.91
C VAL A 126 7.46 -0.28 -22.59
N VAL A 127 6.91 -1.23 -21.83
CA VAL A 127 6.45 -2.52 -22.38
C VAL A 127 5.33 -2.31 -23.38
N TRP A 128 4.36 -1.44 -23.05
CA TRP A 128 3.25 -1.10 -23.93
C TRP A 128 3.72 -0.42 -25.22
N ALA A 129 4.64 0.55 -25.13
CA ALA A 129 5.22 1.22 -26.29
C ALA A 129 6.03 0.27 -27.19
N SER A 130 6.53 -0.84 -26.62
CA SER A 130 7.26 -1.88 -27.36
C SER A 130 6.34 -2.99 -27.88
N SER A 131 5.02 -2.80 -27.88
CA SER A 131 4.02 -3.85 -28.17
C SER A 131 4.25 -4.57 -29.49
N ASP A 132 4.73 -3.87 -30.51
CA ASP A 132 4.91 -4.45 -31.86
C ASP A 132 6.02 -5.49 -31.91
N ASN A 133 7.04 -5.34 -31.06
CA ASN A 133 8.16 -6.27 -30.94
C ASN A 133 7.87 -7.44 -29.99
N ILE A 134 6.75 -7.41 -29.27
CA ILE A 134 6.45 -8.32 -28.17
C ILE A 134 5.46 -9.41 -28.61
N THR A 135 5.77 -10.66 -28.25
CA THR A 135 4.89 -11.81 -28.44
C THR A 135 3.72 -11.79 -27.46
N VAL A 136 2.58 -12.39 -27.84
CA VAL A 136 1.36 -12.40 -27.00
C VAL A 136 1.61 -13.05 -25.63
N THR A 137 2.45 -14.08 -25.58
CA THR A 137 2.83 -14.75 -24.32
C THR A 137 3.60 -13.82 -23.39
N THR A 138 4.52 -13.02 -23.93
CA THR A 138 5.28 -12.02 -23.15
C THR A 138 4.37 -10.88 -22.69
N ALA A 139 3.45 -10.42 -23.54
CA ALA A 139 2.45 -9.42 -23.17
C ALA A 139 1.57 -9.91 -22.00
N ASN A 140 1.07 -11.15 -22.06
CA ASN A 140 0.29 -11.75 -20.98
C ASN A 140 1.10 -11.83 -19.66
N LYS A 141 2.38 -12.22 -19.73
CA LYS A 141 3.26 -12.23 -18.55
C LYS A 141 3.45 -10.84 -17.95
N ALA A 142 3.62 -9.82 -18.79
CA ALA A 142 3.74 -8.43 -18.35
C ALA A 142 2.45 -7.93 -17.70
N VAL A 143 1.30 -8.24 -18.28
CA VAL A 143 -0.03 -7.89 -17.74
C VAL A 143 -0.23 -8.51 -16.35
N VAL A 144 -0.05 -9.83 -16.21
CA VAL A 144 -0.23 -10.50 -14.91
C VAL A 144 0.73 -9.95 -13.86
N SER A 145 2.00 -9.71 -14.23
CA SER A 145 2.99 -9.11 -13.34
C SER A 145 2.60 -7.68 -12.94
N GLY A 146 2.09 -6.88 -13.89
CA GLY A 146 1.58 -5.54 -13.66
C GLY A 146 0.43 -5.52 -12.66
N ILE A 147 -0.56 -6.41 -12.82
CA ILE A 147 -1.69 -6.53 -11.89
C ILE A 147 -1.20 -6.79 -10.46
N MET A 148 -0.25 -7.72 -10.29
CA MET A 148 0.30 -8.06 -8.98
C MET A 148 1.09 -6.91 -8.36
N LEU A 149 1.99 -6.28 -9.15
CA LEU A 149 2.80 -5.15 -8.70
C LEU A 149 1.96 -3.92 -8.35
N VAL A 150 0.79 -3.75 -8.96
CA VAL A 150 -0.13 -2.66 -8.61
C VAL A 150 -0.96 -3.02 -7.38
N THR A 151 -1.40 -4.27 -7.25
CA THR A 151 -2.26 -4.69 -6.13
C THR A 151 -1.54 -4.70 -4.77
N LEU A 152 -0.27 -5.11 -4.73
CA LEU A 152 0.49 -5.23 -3.47
C LEU A 152 0.71 -3.90 -2.74
N PRO A 153 1.16 -2.81 -3.40
CA PRO A 153 1.29 -1.49 -2.76
C PRO A 153 -0.04 -0.93 -2.27
N ILE A 154 -1.15 -1.17 -2.99
CA ILE A 154 -2.49 -0.76 -2.56
C ILE A 154 -2.86 -1.48 -1.27
N PHE A 155 -2.73 -2.82 -1.25
CA PHE A 155 -3.07 -3.61 -0.09
C PHE A 155 -2.25 -3.21 1.13
N ARG A 156 -0.95 -2.96 0.95
CA ARG A 156 -0.05 -2.45 1.99
C ARG A 156 -0.50 -1.08 2.51
N SER A 157 -0.87 -0.16 1.62
CA SER A 157 -1.32 1.19 1.99
C SER A 157 -2.66 1.14 2.74
N LEU A 158 -3.61 0.33 2.29
CA LEU A 158 -4.90 0.11 2.94
C LEU A 158 -4.74 -0.56 4.31
N ALA A 159 -3.92 -1.60 4.43
CA ALA A 159 -3.66 -2.28 5.69
C ALA A 159 -3.09 -1.32 6.74
N LEU A 160 -2.22 -0.39 6.31
CA LEU A 160 -1.67 0.62 7.19
C LEU A 160 -2.71 1.69 7.58
N LEU A 161 -3.58 2.08 6.65
CA LEU A 161 -4.70 2.99 6.92
C LEU A 161 -5.70 2.38 7.92
N PHE A 162 -6.10 1.12 7.74
CA PHE A 162 -7.00 0.45 8.70
C PHE A 162 -6.35 0.30 10.08
N LYS A 163 -5.04 0.09 10.15
CA LYS A 163 -4.32 0.07 11.42
C LYS A 163 -4.36 1.42 12.12
N LEU A 164 -4.33 2.52 11.37
CA LEU A 164 -4.48 3.87 11.93
C LEU A 164 -5.88 4.07 12.51
N LEU A 165 -6.93 3.78 11.74
CA LEU A 165 -8.32 3.95 12.17
C LEU A 165 -8.66 3.13 13.43
N ASN A 166 -8.13 1.91 13.53
CA ASN A 166 -8.34 1.07 14.70
C ASN A 166 -7.56 1.54 15.94
N LEU A 167 -6.45 2.26 15.76
CA LEU A 167 -5.69 2.83 16.88
C LEU A 167 -6.47 3.99 17.51
N ASP A 168 -7.16 4.79 16.71
CA ASP A 168 -8.01 5.88 17.20
C ASP A 168 -9.18 5.33 18.03
N LYS A 169 -9.92 4.33 17.51
CA LYS A 169 -11.06 3.73 18.21
C LYS A 169 -10.69 3.12 19.58
N SER A 170 -9.57 2.40 19.64
CA SER A 170 -9.06 1.81 20.89
C SER A 170 -8.75 2.85 21.98
N THR A 171 -8.51 4.10 21.59
CA THR A 171 -8.10 5.14 22.53
C THR A 171 -9.29 5.96 23.03
N GLU A 172 -10.40 6.00 22.28
CA GLU A 172 -11.68 6.55 22.73
C GLU A 172 -12.33 5.67 23.81
N ASP A 173 -12.38 4.35 23.59
CA ASP A 173 -12.97 3.40 24.56
C ASP A 173 -12.29 3.47 25.95
N HIS A 174 -10.97 3.68 25.98
CA HIS A 174 -10.22 3.81 27.25
C HIS A 174 -10.52 5.11 28.00
N ARG A 175 -10.99 6.17 27.33
CA ARG A 175 -11.35 7.43 28.01
C ARG A 175 -12.70 7.34 28.70
N HIS A 176 -13.68 6.69 28.07
CA HIS A 176 -14.99 6.48 28.69
C HIS A 176 -14.90 5.68 30.00
N LEU A 177 -13.97 4.72 30.08
CA LEU A 177 -13.76 3.94 31.31
C LEU A 177 -13.13 4.77 32.45
N LEU A 178 -12.29 5.76 32.15
CA LEU A 178 -11.69 6.63 33.17
C LEU A 178 -12.66 7.70 33.65
N GLU A 179 -13.52 8.20 32.76
CA GLU A 179 -14.59 9.14 33.13
C GLU A 179 -15.65 8.45 34.00
N GLU A 180 -15.93 7.15 33.81
CA GLU A 180 -16.83 6.39 34.69
C GLU A 180 -16.22 6.08 36.08
N GLU A 181 -14.89 6.06 36.24
CA GLU A 181 -14.24 5.84 37.54
C GLU A 181 -14.15 7.11 38.42
N GLU A 182 -14.33 8.30 37.85
CA GLU A 182 -14.30 9.58 38.59
C GLU A 182 -15.67 9.99 39.19
N TYR A 183 -16.74 9.22 38.95
CA TYR A 183 -18.09 9.43 39.49
C TYR A 183 -18.52 8.35 40.49
#